data_AF-A0A1T2L297-F1
#
_entry.id   AF-A0A1T2L297-F1
#
_cell.length_a   1.000
_cell.length_b   1.000
_cell.length_c   1.000
_cell.angle_alpha   90.00
_cell.angle_beta   90.00
_cell.angle_gamma   90.00
#
_symmetry.space_group_name_H-M   'P 1'
#
loop_
_entity.id
_entity.type
_entity.pdbx_description
1 polymer ?
#
loop_
_entity_poly.entity_id
_entity_poly.type
_entity_poly.pdbx_seq_one_letter_code
_entity_poly.pdbx_strand_id
1 'polypeptide(L)'
;MGFGNMLRGPWGGCGQHGGPFSKLILWRLNKKLNLTAEQRQELDALLLQLEEAYKAVEEVGVGLHMEFVELLSADQLDRAKMDRLIKAQFVAAADAVGEVSERLGDLFESLDIEQRGELVAMMQKHGRSHRCFH
;
A
#
# COMPACT_ATOMS: atom_id res chain seq x y z
N MET A 1 0.14 -18.28 33.14
CA MET A 1 -0.03 -16.82 33.29
C MET A 1 0.25 -16.20 31.92
N GLY A 2 -0.80 -15.88 31.16
CA GLY A 2 -0.67 -15.39 29.79
C GLY A 2 -0.67 -13.87 29.75
N PHE A 3 0.47 -13.27 29.47
CA PHE A 3 0.58 -11.86 29.10
C PHE A 3 0.47 -11.76 27.58
N GLY A 4 -0.76 -11.66 27.08
CA GLY A 4 -1.03 -11.52 25.65
C GLY A 4 -2.28 -10.68 25.43
N ASN A 5 -2.32 -9.44 25.97
CA ASN A 5 -3.41 -8.52 25.66
C ASN A 5 -3.19 -7.04 26.08
N MET A 6 -1.98 -6.48 25.91
CA MET A 6 -1.72 -5.07 26.29
C MET A 6 -0.95 -4.25 25.25
N LEU A 7 -1.20 -4.48 23.95
CA LEU A 7 -0.75 -3.55 22.90
C LEU A 7 -1.87 -3.23 21.88
N ARG A 8 -3.13 -3.19 22.34
CA ARG A 8 -4.20 -2.50 21.60
C ARG A 8 -4.24 -1.03 22.04
N GLY A 9 -3.33 -0.23 21.52
CA GLY A 9 -3.54 1.22 21.47
C GLY A 9 -4.74 1.56 20.57
N PRO A 10 -5.20 2.81 20.52
CA PRO A 10 -6.32 3.26 19.68
C PRO A 10 -6.06 3.16 18.15
N TRP A 11 -4.95 2.53 17.78
CA TRP A 11 -4.48 2.23 16.44
C TRP A 11 -4.47 0.71 16.16
N GLY A 12 -5.34 -0.05 16.83
CA GLY A 12 -5.31 -1.51 16.83
C GLY A 12 -6.48 -2.14 16.07
N GLY A 13 -6.31 -2.36 14.76
CA GLY A 13 -7.25 -3.18 13.99
C GLY A 13 -7.31 -3.00 12.47
N CYS A 14 -6.26 -2.51 11.81
CA CYS A 14 -6.16 -2.53 10.34
C CYS A 14 -4.80 -3.11 9.93
N GLY A 15 -4.48 -4.29 10.47
CA GLY A 15 -3.30 -5.03 10.07
C GLY A 15 -3.49 -5.57 8.65
N GLN A 16 -2.71 -5.02 7.72
CA GLN A 16 -2.18 -5.77 6.57
C GLN A 16 -3.11 -5.95 5.36
N HIS A 17 -3.58 -4.87 4.74
CA HIS A 17 -4.10 -4.92 3.36
C HIS A 17 -3.63 -3.73 2.50
N GLY A 18 -2.37 -3.32 2.67
CA GLY A 18 -1.74 -2.34 1.79
C GLY A 18 -1.53 -2.88 0.37
N GLY A 19 -1.20 -4.16 0.19
CA GLY A 19 -1.08 -4.83 -1.12
C GLY A 19 -1.84 -6.15 -1.06
N PRO A 20 -3.05 -6.22 -1.66
CA PRO A 20 -3.28 -6.53 -3.08
C PRO A 20 -4.45 -5.72 -3.70
N PHE A 21 -4.92 -4.67 -2.99
CA PHE A 21 -6.21 -4.02 -3.24
C PHE A 21 -6.16 -2.97 -4.36
N SER A 22 -5.11 -2.16 -4.39
CA SER A 22 -4.81 -1.24 -5.49
C SER A 22 -4.71 -1.98 -6.83
N LYS A 23 -4.01 -3.12 -6.86
CA LYS A 23 -3.98 -4.03 -8.02
C LYS A 23 -5.39 -4.51 -8.41
N LEU A 24 -6.25 -4.81 -7.45
CA LEU A 24 -7.60 -5.29 -7.72
C LEU A 24 -8.53 -4.19 -8.26
N ILE A 25 -8.36 -2.94 -7.82
CA ILE A 25 -9.04 -1.78 -8.39
C ILE A 25 -8.53 -1.51 -9.80
N LEU A 26 -7.22 -1.39 -10.00
CA LEU A 26 -6.61 -1.09 -11.30
C LEU A 26 -6.85 -2.19 -12.33
N TRP A 27 -6.80 -3.47 -11.93
CA TRP A 27 -7.20 -4.58 -12.79
C TRP A 27 -8.67 -4.52 -13.18
N ARG A 28 -9.55 -4.07 -12.27
CA ARG A 28 -10.97 -3.83 -12.58
C ARG A 28 -11.16 -2.63 -13.50
N LEU A 29 -10.35 -1.58 -13.40
CA LEU A 29 -10.35 -0.49 -14.37
C LEU A 29 -10.08 -1.04 -15.77
N ASN A 30 -9.06 -1.88 -15.95
CA ASN A 30 -8.72 -2.50 -17.22
C ASN A 30 -9.86 -3.36 -17.82
N LYS A 31 -10.76 -3.87 -16.98
CA LYS A 31 -11.89 -4.73 -17.38
C LYS A 31 -13.20 -3.97 -17.59
N LYS A 32 -13.37 -2.81 -16.96
CA LYS A 32 -14.65 -2.10 -16.86
C LYS A 32 -14.68 -0.77 -17.58
N LEU A 33 -13.55 -0.08 -17.63
CA LEU A 33 -13.44 1.15 -18.40
C LEU A 33 -13.22 0.81 -19.87
N ASN A 34 -13.91 1.55 -20.73
CA ASN A 34 -13.65 1.52 -22.16
C ASN A 34 -12.40 2.37 -22.46
N LEU A 35 -11.23 1.84 -22.13
CA LEU A 35 -9.95 2.50 -22.32
C LEU A 35 -9.51 2.44 -23.78
N THR A 36 -8.85 3.48 -24.27
CA THR A 36 -8.12 3.41 -25.55
C THR A 36 -6.93 2.46 -25.44
N ALA A 37 -6.32 2.11 -26.56
CA ALA A 37 -5.12 1.26 -26.58
C ALA A 37 -3.97 1.89 -25.77
N GLU A 38 -3.81 3.21 -25.89
CA GLU A 38 -2.79 4.00 -25.21
C GLU A 38 -3.04 4.05 -23.70
N GLN A 39 -4.27 4.37 -23.26
CA GLN A 39 -4.65 4.39 -21.85
C GLN A 39 -4.50 3.00 -21.20
N ARG A 40 -4.75 1.93 -21.97
CA ARG A 40 -4.57 0.56 -21.50
C ARG A 40 -3.10 0.22 -21.29
N GLN A 41 -2.22 0.67 -22.19
CA GLN A 41 -0.78 0.49 -22.05
C GLN A 41 -0.24 1.24 -20.82
N GLU A 42 -0.70 2.46 -20.56
CA GLU A 42 -0.37 3.23 -19.36
C GLU A 42 -0.81 2.49 -18.08
N LEU A 43 -2.03 1.95 -18.08
CA LEU A 43 -2.56 1.20 -16.94
C LEU A 43 -1.78 -0.10 -16.69
N ASP A 44 -1.42 -0.85 -17.73
CA ASP A 44 -0.62 -2.07 -17.60
C ASP A 44 0.79 -1.75 -17.05
N ALA A 45 1.39 -0.64 -17.49
CA ALA A 45 2.67 -0.17 -16.96
C ALA A 45 2.56 0.27 -15.49
N LEU A 46 1.48 0.94 -15.11
CA LEU A 46 1.19 1.31 -13.72
C LEU A 46 1.02 0.05 -12.84
N LEU A 47 0.32 -0.98 -13.33
CA LEU A 47 0.14 -2.25 -12.62
C LEU A 47 1.47 -2.97 -12.36
N LEU A 48 2.38 -2.95 -13.33
CA LEU A 48 3.73 -3.50 -13.19
C LEU A 48 4.53 -2.77 -12.12
N GLN A 49 4.55 -1.44 -12.16
CA GLN A 49 5.27 -0.62 -11.17
C GLN A 49 4.71 -0.81 -9.76
N LEU A 50 3.40 -0.92 -9.63
CA LEU A 50 2.78 -1.22 -8.34
C LEU A 50 3.22 -2.58 -7.79
N GLU A 51 3.41 -3.57 -8.67
CA GLU A 51 3.96 -4.86 -8.26
C GLU A 51 5.39 -4.76 -7.75
N GLU A 52 6.23 -4.02 -8.47
CA GLU A 52 7.63 -3.79 -8.09
C GLU A 52 7.72 -3.00 -6.77
N ALA A 53 6.92 -1.96 -6.62
CA ALA A 53 6.80 -1.16 -5.39
C ALA A 53 6.38 -2.04 -4.20
N TYR A 54 5.39 -2.93 -4.37
CA TYR A 54 5.00 -3.85 -3.29
C TYR A 54 6.11 -4.83 -2.93
N LYS A 55 6.78 -5.41 -3.93
CA LYS A 55 7.91 -6.33 -3.70
C LYS A 55 9.04 -5.64 -2.95
N ALA A 56 9.40 -4.42 -3.35
CA ALA A 56 10.42 -3.62 -2.67
C ALA A 56 10.07 -3.36 -1.20
N VAL A 57 8.83 -2.96 -0.92
CA VAL A 57 8.37 -2.73 0.46
C VAL A 57 8.30 -4.03 1.26
N GLU A 58 7.90 -5.14 0.65
CA GLU A 58 7.87 -6.45 1.28
C GLU A 58 9.28 -6.94 1.66
N GLU A 59 10.25 -6.84 0.74
CA GLU A 59 11.65 -7.21 0.96
C GLU A 59 12.28 -6.38 2.09
N VAL A 60 12.06 -5.06 2.09
CA VAL A 60 12.47 -4.18 3.19
C VAL A 60 11.77 -4.59 4.49
N GLY A 61 10.47 -4.90 4.44
CA GLY A 61 9.71 -5.34 5.60
C GLY A 61 10.22 -6.63 6.23
N VAL A 62 10.62 -7.62 5.41
CA VAL A 62 11.21 -8.88 5.89
C VAL A 62 12.56 -8.63 6.57
N GLY A 63 13.43 -7.83 5.96
CA GLY A 63 14.73 -7.47 6.54
C GLY A 63 14.58 -6.73 7.87
N LEU A 64 13.70 -5.72 7.91
CA LEU A 64 13.41 -4.97 9.13
C LEU A 64 12.79 -5.86 10.21
N HIS A 65 11.90 -6.78 9.84
CA HIS A 65 11.29 -7.71 10.80
C HIS A 65 12.35 -8.56 11.50
N MET A 66 13.32 -9.10 10.75
CA MET A 66 14.44 -9.83 11.35
C MET A 66 15.24 -8.97 12.33
N GLU A 67 15.54 -7.72 11.95
CA GLU A 67 16.26 -6.79 12.83
C GLU A 67 15.46 -6.41 14.09
N PHE A 68 14.12 -6.29 13.98
CA PHE A 68 13.25 -6.08 15.13
C PHE A 68 13.25 -7.28 16.07
N VAL A 69 13.20 -8.51 15.53
CA VAL A 69 13.25 -9.74 16.34
C VAL A 69 14.58 -9.83 17.10
N GLU A 70 15.70 -9.52 16.43
CA GLU A 70 17.02 -9.48 17.05
C GLU A 70 17.08 -8.42 18.17
N LEU A 71 16.58 -7.22 17.91
CA LEU A 71 16.55 -6.10 18.86
C LEU A 71 15.67 -6.39 20.08
N LEU A 72 14.56 -7.12 19.90
CA LEU A 72 13.68 -7.53 20.98
C LEU A 72 14.20 -8.75 21.76
N SER A 73 15.11 -9.53 21.15
CA SER A 73 15.75 -10.68 21.79
C SER A 73 17.00 -10.30 22.61
N ALA A 74 17.45 -9.04 22.53
CA ALA A 74 18.57 -8.53 23.30
C ALA A 74 18.19 -8.30 24.78
N ASP A 75 19.17 -8.41 25.68
CA ASP A 75 19.00 -8.15 27.12
C ASP A 75 18.54 -6.71 27.42
N GLN A 76 18.85 -5.78 26.51
CA GLN A 76 18.42 -4.39 26.59
C GLN A 76 17.91 -3.90 25.24
N LEU A 77 16.80 -3.17 25.29
CA LEU A 77 16.19 -2.57 24.11
C LEU A 77 16.98 -1.33 23.65
N ASP A 78 17.64 -1.42 22.50
CA ASP A 78 18.23 -0.25 21.84
C ASP A 78 17.14 0.59 21.17
N ARG A 79 16.63 1.57 21.91
CA ARG A 79 15.59 2.49 21.42
C ARG A 79 16.03 3.32 20.20
N ALA A 80 17.32 3.62 20.09
CA ALA A 80 17.83 4.42 18.98
C ALA A 80 17.88 3.59 17.69
N LYS A 81 18.31 2.32 17.78
CA LYS A 81 18.23 1.38 16.64
C LYS A 81 16.77 1.13 16.24
N MET A 82 15.87 0.94 17.20
CA MET A 82 14.43 0.78 16.93
C MET A 82 13.83 1.96 16.16
N ASP A 83 14.08 3.20 16.58
CA ASP A 83 13.58 4.40 15.90
C ASP A 83 14.11 4.52 14.47
N ARG A 84 15.38 4.15 14.24
CA ARG A 84 15.98 4.12 12.89
C ARG A 84 15.30 3.09 11.98
N LEU A 85 15.02 1.89 12.50
CA LEU A 85 14.34 0.83 11.73
C LEU A 85 12.92 1.25 11.32
N ILE A 86 12.17 1.86 12.24
CA ILE A 86 10.83 2.41 11.94
C ILE A 86 10.91 3.47 10.85
N LYS A 87 11.83 4.43 10.97
CA LYS A 87 12.01 5.50 9.98
C LYS A 87 12.42 4.95 8.60
N ALA A 88 13.33 3.98 8.57
CA ALA A 88 13.74 3.33 7.33
C ALA A 88 12.55 2.67 6.62
N GLN A 89 11.64 2.03 7.36
CA GLN A 89 10.41 1.47 6.79
C GLN A 89 9.52 2.53 6.15
N PHE A 90 9.32 3.66 6.85
CA PHE A 90 8.47 4.74 6.35
C PHE A 90 9.06 5.40 5.11
N VAL A 91 10.37 5.60 5.05
CA VAL A 91 11.04 6.17 3.87
C VAL A 91 10.89 5.22 2.68
N ALA A 92 11.21 3.93 2.85
CA ALA A 92 11.06 2.95 1.77
C ALA A 92 9.61 2.86 1.24
N ALA A 93 8.63 2.91 2.15
CA ALA A 93 7.22 2.93 1.75
C ALA A 93 6.81 4.23 1.05
N ALA A 94 7.32 5.38 1.51
CA ALA A 94 7.03 6.67 0.89
C ALA A 94 7.61 6.77 -0.52
N ASP A 95 8.87 6.35 -0.70
CA ASP A 95 9.54 6.35 -1.99
C ASP A 95 8.80 5.44 -2.99
N ALA A 96 8.45 4.22 -2.58
CA ALA A 96 7.71 3.27 -3.40
C ALA A 96 6.30 3.76 -3.80
N VAL A 97 5.64 4.56 -2.96
CA VAL A 97 4.31 5.13 -3.26
C VAL A 97 4.42 6.39 -4.12
N GLY A 98 5.51 7.15 -4.03
CA GLY A 98 5.73 8.37 -4.80
C GLY A 98 5.66 8.14 -6.31
N GLU A 99 6.40 7.16 -6.80
CA GLU A 99 6.46 6.82 -8.24
C GLU A 99 5.09 6.34 -8.76
N VAL A 100 4.37 5.57 -7.96
CA VAL A 100 3.02 5.09 -8.29
C VAL A 100 2.02 6.25 -8.34
N SER A 101 2.15 7.22 -7.43
CA SER A 101 1.25 8.37 -7.37
C SER A 101 1.40 9.29 -8.58
N GLU A 102 2.62 9.49 -9.07
CA GLU A 102 2.90 10.30 -10.26
C GLU A 102 2.22 9.69 -11.49
N ARG A 103 2.47 8.40 -11.75
CA ARG A 103 1.86 7.68 -12.88
C ARG A 103 0.34 7.56 -12.80
N LEU A 104 -0.21 7.44 -11.59
CA LEU A 104 -1.67 7.47 -11.41
C LEU A 104 -2.24 8.85 -11.77
N GLY A 105 -1.48 9.93 -11.50
CA GLY A 105 -1.82 11.28 -11.93
C GLY A 105 -1.86 11.40 -13.44
N ASP A 106 -0.83 10.93 -14.14
CA ASP A 106 -0.76 10.92 -15.61
C ASP A 106 -1.95 10.17 -16.23
N LEU A 107 -2.24 8.97 -15.73
CA LEU A 107 -3.41 8.19 -16.16
C LEU A 107 -4.70 8.97 -15.91
N PHE A 108 -4.87 9.58 -14.74
CA PHE A 108 -6.07 10.36 -14.44
C PHE A 108 -6.26 11.53 -15.40
N GLU A 109 -5.17 12.21 -15.78
CA GLU A 109 -5.20 13.29 -16.75
C GLU A 109 -5.56 12.82 -18.16
N SER A 110 -5.17 11.60 -18.54
CA SER A 110 -5.49 11.00 -19.85
C SER A 110 -6.93 10.47 -19.94
N LEU A 111 -7.62 10.24 -18.81
CA LEU A 111 -9.03 9.82 -18.78
C LEU A 111 -9.99 10.98 -19.11
N ASP A 112 -11.09 10.67 -19.80
CA ASP A 112 -12.21 11.60 -19.98
C ASP A 112 -13.08 11.74 -18.72
N ILE A 113 -14.08 12.62 -18.78
CA ILE A 113 -14.91 12.94 -17.61
C ILE A 113 -15.78 11.76 -17.13
N GLU A 114 -16.25 10.92 -18.05
CA GLU A 114 -17.06 9.73 -17.72
C GLU A 114 -16.17 8.65 -17.09
N GLN A 115 -15.02 8.41 -17.70
CA GLN A 115 -14.00 7.48 -17.23
C GLN A 115 -13.49 7.86 -15.82
N ARG A 116 -13.22 9.15 -15.57
CA ARG A 116 -12.87 9.65 -14.22
C ARG A 116 -13.98 9.42 -13.21
N GLY A 117 -15.24 9.61 -13.61
CA GLY A 117 -16.40 9.34 -12.76
C GLY A 117 -16.48 7.89 -12.32
N GLU A 118 -16.25 6.94 -13.23
CA GLU A 118 -16.22 5.52 -12.93
C GLU A 118 -15.05 5.11 -12.03
N LEU A 119 -13.87 5.68 -12.26
CA LEU A 119 -12.69 5.49 -11.41
C LEU A 119 -13.00 5.92 -9.96
N VAL A 120 -13.51 7.14 -9.78
CA VAL A 120 -13.87 7.65 -8.45
C VAL A 120 -14.95 6.79 -7.80
N ALA A 121 -15.98 6.39 -8.54
CA ALA A 121 -17.04 5.51 -8.04
C ALA A 121 -16.50 4.14 -7.58
N MET A 122 -15.56 3.55 -8.34
CA MET A 122 -14.89 2.31 -7.96
C MET A 122 -14.05 2.49 -6.68
N MET A 123 -13.25 3.56 -6.59
CA MET A 123 -12.47 3.86 -5.39
C MET A 123 -13.36 4.07 -4.16
N GLN A 124 -14.47 4.80 -4.30
CA GLN A 124 -15.42 5.03 -3.20
C GLN A 124 -16.14 3.74 -2.77
N LYS A 125 -16.59 2.92 -3.73
CA LYS A 125 -17.27 1.65 -3.44
C LYS A 125 -16.37 0.70 -2.66
N HIS A 126 -15.09 0.68 -2.99
CA HIS A 126 -14.13 -0.21 -2.37
C HIS A 126 -13.53 0.35 -1.08
N GLY A 127 -13.37 1.67 -0.94
CA GLY A 127 -12.98 2.32 0.31
C GLY A 127 -14.03 2.19 1.42
N ARG A 128 -15.32 2.05 1.07
CA ARG A 128 -16.41 1.81 2.03
C ARG A 128 -16.48 0.38 2.56
N SER A 129 -15.90 -0.60 1.86
CA SER A 129 -15.95 -2.02 2.25
C SER A 129 -15.10 -2.35 3.49
N HIS A 130 -14.24 -1.43 3.94
CA HIS A 130 -13.41 -1.58 5.15
C HIS A 130 -13.89 -0.74 6.33
N ARG A 131 -15.01 -0.01 6.20
CA ARG A 131 -15.74 0.49 7.38
C ARG A 131 -16.67 -0.63 7.88
N CYS A 132 -16.08 -1.68 8.44
CA CYS A 132 -16.83 -2.51 9.39
C CYS A 132 -17.08 -1.64 10.64
N PHE A 133 -18.27 -1.04 10.65
CA PHE A 133 -19.20 -0.82 11.75
C PHE A 133 -18.65 -0.69 13.19
N HIS A 134 -19.00 0.48 13.77
CA HIS A 134 -19.32 0.81 15.16
C HIS A 134 -18.87 -0.14 16.29
#